data_AF-H0T2F8-F1
#
_entry.id   AF-H0T2F8-F1
#
_cell.length_a   1.000
_cell.length_b   1.000
_cell.length_c   1.000
_cell.angle_alpha   90.00
_cell.angle_beta   90.00
_cell.angle_gamma   90.00
#
_symmetry.space_group_name_H-M   'P 1'
#
loop_
_entity.id
_entity.type
_entity.pdbx_description
1 polymer ?
#
loop_
_entity_poly.entity_id
_entity_poly.type
_entity_poly.pdbx_seq_one_letter_code
_entity_poly.pdbx_strand_id
1 'polypeptide(L)'
;MKQFLDFMAKDFPEGDKLDGGTVVGYGVAQTLVQVLKQCGDDLSRENVMKQAASLRNFRTEMLLPGISINTSATDFAPVSQLQLMRFKGEKWELFGDVISADVGG
;
A
#
# COMPACT_ATOMS: atom_id res chain seq x y z
N MET A 1 0.03 10.40 5.21
CA MET A 1 0.03 10.28 6.69
C MET A 1 -1.12 11.03 7.37
N LYS A 2 -1.74 12.07 6.78
CA LYS A 2 -2.80 12.80 7.49
C LYS A 2 -4.03 11.91 7.72
N GLN A 3 -4.46 11.14 6.70
CA GLN A 3 -5.64 10.29 6.82
C GLN A 3 -5.42 9.17 7.83
N PHE A 4 -4.22 8.59 7.85
CA PHE A 4 -3.80 7.61 8.84
C PHE A 4 -3.85 8.18 10.25
N LEU A 5 -3.28 9.38 10.47
CA LEU A 5 -3.31 10.01 11.80
C LEU A 5 -4.74 10.37 12.23
N ASP A 6 -5.57 10.85 11.30
CA ASP A 6 -6.99 11.14 11.56
C ASP A 6 -7.75 9.84 11.91
N PHE A 7 -7.49 8.72 11.21
CA PHE A 7 -8.03 7.40 11.50
C PHE A 7 -7.59 6.88 12.87
N MET A 8 -6.29 6.93 13.17
CA MET A 8 -5.76 6.48 14.46
C MET A 8 -6.38 7.30 15.60
N ALA A 9 -6.51 8.62 15.46
CA ALA A 9 -7.09 9.45 16.51
C ALA A 9 -8.57 9.16 16.78
N LYS A 10 -9.34 8.80 15.74
CA LYS A 10 -10.79 8.65 15.82
C LYS A 10 -11.23 7.21 16.07
N ASP A 11 -10.70 6.28 15.28
CA ASP A 11 -11.25 4.94 15.12
C ASP A 11 -10.32 3.86 15.72
N PHE A 12 -9.04 4.17 16.00
CA PHE A 12 -8.10 3.26 16.66
C PHE A 12 -7.08 3.96 17.59
N PRO A 13 -7.55 4.71 18.62
CA PRO A 13 -6.71 5.58 19.45
C PRO A 13 -5.71 4.85 20.35
N GLU A 14 -5.96 3.58 20.66
CA GLU A 14 -5.09 2.71 21.44
C GLU A 14 -3.92 2.12 20.63
N GLY A 15 -3.97 2.20 19.29
CA GLY A 15 -2.95 1.63 18.42
C GLY A 15 -1.66 2.46 18.39
N ASP A 16 -0.52 1.76 18.25
CA ASP A 16 0.77 2.44 18.09
C ASP A 16 0.97 2.92 16.66
N LYS A 17 0.95 4.24 16.48
CA LYS A 17 1.20 4.90 15.19
C LYS A 17 2.62 4.70 14.64
N LEU A 18 3.57 4.25 15.46
CA LEU A 18 4.95 3.93 15.06
C LEU A 18 5.15 2.44 14.76
N ASP A 19 4.18 1.59 15.10
CA ASP A 19 4.25 0.18 14.78
C ASP A 19 4.09 -0.04 13.27
N GLY A 20 5.04 -0.77 12.69
CA GLY A 20 5.04 -1.10 11.27
C GLY A 20 3.83 -1.96 10.87
N GLY A 21 3.36 -2.82 11.77
CA GLY A 21 2.18 -3.65 11.53
C GLY A 21 0.92 -2.80 11.35
N THR A 22 0.73 -1.80 12.20
CA THR A 22 -0.39 -0.84 12.14
C THR A 22 -0.38 -0.04 10.84
N VAL A 23 0.80 0.46 10.44
CA VAL A 23 1.00 1.17 9.16
C VAL A 23 0.66 0.28 7.96
N VAL A 24 1.16 -0.96 7.94
CA VAL A 24 0.88 -1.92 6.86
C VAL A 24 -0.60 -2.29 6.82
N GLY A 25 -1.21 -2.57 7.97
CA GLY A 25 -2.62 -2.94 8.09
C GLY A 25 -3.54 -1.86 7.51
N TYR A 26 -3.29 -0.59 7.85
CA TYR A 26 -4.03 0.53 7.26
C TYR A 26 -3.84 0.61 5.74
N GLY A 27 -2.60 0.49 5.24
CA GLY A 27 -2.32 0.51 3.80
C GLY A 27 -3.01 -0.62 3.02
N VAL A 28 -3.03 -1.84 3.58
CA VAL A 28 -3.73 -2.99 2.99
C VAL A 28 -5.24 -2.75 2.98
N ALA A 29 -5.81 -2.27 4.08
CA ALA A 29 -7.23 -1.96 4.17
C ALA A 29 -7.67 -0.90 3.15
N GLN A 30 -6.88 0.18 2.98
CA GLN A 30 -7.16 1.20 1.96
C GLN A 30 -7.10 0.63 0.53
N THR A 31 -6.21 -0.34 0.29
CA THR A 31 -6.14 -1.04 -1.01
C THR A 31 -7.38 -1.89 -1.25
N LEU A 32 -7.86 -2.61 -0.22
CA LEU A 32 -9.13 -3.35 -0.31
C LEU A 32 -10.31 -2.42 -0.57
N VAL A 33 -10.40 -1.27 0.11
CA VAL A 33 -11.44 -0.26 -0.13
C VAL A 33 -11.43 0.19 -1.60
N GLN A 34 -10.25 0.38 -2.20
CA GLN A 34 -10.14 0.74 -3.61
C GLN A 34 -10.63 -0.38 -4.55
N VAL A 35 -10.34 -1.64 -4.24
CA VAL A 35 -10.86 -2.79 -5.02
C VAL A 35 -12.38 -2.84 -4.93
N LEU A 36 -12.95 -2.72 -3.72
CA LEU A 36 -14.39 -2.75 -3.52
C LEU A 36 -15.09 -1.58 -4.23
N LYS A 37 -14.51 -0.38 -4.24
CA LYS A 37 -15.02 0.76 -5.02
C LYS A 37 -15.09 0.46 -6.52
N GLN A 38 -14.09 -0.23 -7.07
CA GLN A 38 -14.09 -0.63 -8.49
C GLN A 38 -15.11 -1.72 -8.79
N CYS A 39 -15.50 -2.52 -7.80
CA CYS A 39 -16.51 -3.55 -7.99
C CYS A 39 -17.92 -2.96 -8.20
N GLY A 40 -18.19 -1.77 -7.65
CA GLY A 40 -19.53 -1.20 -7.64
C GLY A 40 -20.50 -2.11 -6.87
N ASP A 41 -21.63 -2.45 -7.48
CA ASP A 41 -22.66 -3.28 -6.86
C ASP A 41 -22.41 -4.79 -7.01
N ASP A 42 -21.50 -5.22 -7.89
CA ASP A 42 -21.14 -6.63 -8.07
C ASP A 42 -19.99 -7.02 -7.15
N LEU A 43 -20.32 -7.43 -5.93
CA LEU A 43 -19.37 -7.92 -4.93
C LEU A 43 -19.15 -9.45 -5.00
N SER A 44 -19.42 -10.07 -6.15
CA SER A 44 -19.09 -11.47 -6.36
C SER A 44 -17.58 -11.71 -6.24
N ARG A 45 -17.20 -12.91 -5.78
CA ARG A 45 -15.79 -13.30 -5.68
C ARG A 45 -15.05 -13.14 -7.01
N GLU A 46 -15.70 -13.47 -8.11
CA GLU A 46 -15.13 -13.35 -9.46
C GLU A 46 -14.79 -11.88 -9.78
N ASN A 47 -15.74 -10.97 -9.59
CA ASN A 47 -15.49 -9.55 -9.86
C ASN A 47 -14.47 -8.95 -8.90
N VAL A 48 -14.52 -9.29 -7.60
CA VAL A 48 -13.51 -8.85 -6.62
C VAL A 48 -12.10 -9.24 -7.06
N MET A 49 -11.89 -10.50 -7.46
CA MET A 49 -10.59 -10.96 -7.92
C MET A 49 -10.18 -10.30 -9.24
N LYS A 50 -11.13 -10.07 -10.15
CA LYS A 50 -10.88 -9.34 -11.40
C LYS A 50 -10.39 -7.91 -11.14
N GLN A 51 -11.04 -7.16 -10.25
CA GLN A 51 -10.61 -5.80 -9.89
C GLN A 51 -9.30 -5.80 -9.10
N ALA A 52 -9.11 -6.76 -8.19
CA ALA A 52 -7.87 -6.93 -7.46
C ALA A 52 -6.68 -7.23 -8.37
N ALA A 53 -6.91 -7.89 -9.52
CA ALA A 53 -5.92 -8.15 -10.56
C ALA A 53 -5.76 -6.99 -11.59
N SER A 54 -6.45 -5.87 -11.39
CA SER A 54 -6.53 -4.78 -12.37
C SER A 54 -6.07 -3.42 -11.83
N LEU A 55 -5.44 -3.39 -10.65
CA LEU A 55 -4.92 -2.14 -10.10
C LEU A 55 -3.80 -1.60 -10.99
N ARG A 56 -3.88 -0.30 -11.32
CA ARG A 56 -2.89 0.42 -12.13
C ARG A 56 -2.58 1.75 -11.48
N ASN A 57 -1.30 1.97 -11.18
CA ASN A 57 -0.77 3.20 -10.59
C ASN A 57 -1.54 3.67 -9.33
N PHE A 58 -2.16 2.75 -8.60
CA PHE A 58 -2.92 3.10 -7.39
C PHE A 58 -1.94 3.39 -6.26
N ARG A 59 -2.26 4.33 -5.37
CA ARG A 59 -1.39 4.68 -4.25
C ARG A 59 -2.20 4.95 -3.00
N THR A 60 -1.72 4.42 -1.88
CA THR A 60 -2.14 4.86 -0.54
C THR A 60 -1.14 5.89 -0.03
N GLU A 61 -1.54 6.71 0.93
CA GLU A 61 -0.65 7.68 1.57
C GLU A 61 0.42 7.04 2.48
N MET A 62 0.41 5.71 2.61
CA MET A 62 1.40 4.92 3.36
C MET A 62 2.58 4.48 2.49
N LEU A 63 2.45 4.55 1.16
CA LEU A 63 3.55 4.22 0.25
C LEU A 63 4.54 5.38 0.15
N LEU A 64 5.82 5.05 0.11
CA LEU A 64 6.87 6.02 -0.18
C LEU A 64 6.65 6.69 -1.54
N PRO A 65 6.99 8.00 -1.70
CA PRO A 65 6.92 8.67 -2.99
C PRO A 65 7.59 7.85 -4.10
N GLY A 66 6.98 7.81 -5.29
CA GLY A 66 7.49 7.01 -6.42
C GLY A 66 7.06 5.53 -6.44
N ILE A 67 6.56 4.97 -5.32
CA ILE A 67 6.03 3.59 -5.27
C ILE A 67 4.52 3.51 -5.50
N SER A 68 4.08 2.70 -6.45
CA SER A 68 2.65 2.51 -6.75
C SER A 68 2.25 1.04 -6.73
N ILE A 69 0.97 0.81 -6.50
CA ILE A 69 0.35 -0.50 -6.53
C ILE A 69 -0.09 -0.82 -7.95
N ASN A 70 0.48 -1.92 -8.47
CA ASN A 70 0.16 -2.50 -9.77
C ASN A 70 -0.04 -4.00 -9.58
N THR A 71 -1.07 -4.54 -10.20
CA THR A 71 -1.38 -5.98 -10.18
C THR A 71 -1.85 -6.42 -11.54
N SER A 72 -1.74 -7.69 -11.87
CA SER A 72 -2.23 -8.26 -13.11
C SER A 72 -2.81 -9.65 -12.84
N ALA A 73 -3.51 -10.22 -13.82
CA ALA A 73 -3.99 -11.61 -13.73
C ALA A 73 -2.84 -12.63 -13.59
N THR A 74 -1.60 -12.23 -13.89
CA THR A 74 -0.39 -13.05 -13.78
C THR A 74 0.54 -12.63 -12.64
N ASP A 75 0.25 -11.51 -11.95
CA ASP A 75 1.06 -10.99 -10.86
C ASP A 75 0.18 -10.27 -9.83
N PHE A 76 0.00 -10.92 -8.68
CA PHE A 76 -0.81 -10.39 -7.59
C PHE A 76 0.02 -9.71 -6.51
N ALA A 77 1.34 -9.56 -6.69
CA ALA A 77 2.19 -8.81 -5.75
C ALA A 77 1.91 -7.31 -5.92
N PRO A 78 1.22 -6.63 -4.97
CA PRO A 78 0.77 -5.27 -5.19
C PRO A 78 1.93 -4.27 -5.20
N VAL A 79 3.04 -4.56 -4.52
CA VAL A 79 4.21 -3.68 -4.44
C VAL A 79 5.46 -4.50 -4.73
N SER A 80 6.11 -4.19 -5.84
CA SER A 80 7.38 -4.77 -6.28
C SER A 80 8.48 -3.71 -6.35
N GLN A 81 8.31 -2.57 -5.69
CA GLN A 81 9.28 -1.48 -5.67
C GLN A 81 9.83 -1.28 -4.26
N LEU A 82 11.10 -0.90 -4.15
CA LEU A 82 11.76 -0.63 -2.87
C LEU A 82 12.64 0.61 -2.94
N GLN A 83 12.93 1.21 -1.79
CA GLN A 83 13.94 2.26 -1.64
C GLN A 83 14.85 1.91 -0.47
N LEU A 84 16.15 2.15 -0.61
CA LEU A 84 17.10 1.82 0.43
C LEU A 84 16.98 2.80 1.60
N MET A 85 17.17 2.27 2.82
CA MET A 85 17.24 3.06 4.04
C MET A 85 18.52 2.75 4.80
N ARG A 86 19.08 3.76 5.48
CA ARG A 86 20.28 3.64 6.30
C ARG A 86 20.03 4.22 7.68
N PHE A 87 20.45 3.50 8.70
CA PHE A 87 20.43 4.01 10.06
C PHE A 87 21.53 5.05 10.26
N LYS A 88 21.16 6.24 10.75
CA LYS A 88 22.07 7.34 11.09
C LYS A 88 21.95 7.71 12.57
N GLY A 89 22.41 6.81 13.43
CA GLY A 89 22.54 7.02 14.87
C GLY A 89 21.21 6.96 15.66
N GLU A 90 20.23 7.77 15.26
CA GLU A 90 18.94 7.90 15.97
C GLU A 90 17.74 7.55 15.08
N LYS A 91 17.88 7.65 13.75
CA LYS A 91 16.79 7.45 12.80
C LYS A 91 17.25 6.77 11.52
N TRP A 92 16.30 6.19 10.82
CA TRP A 92 16.48 5.70 9.45
C TRP A 92 16.27 6.84 8.46
N GLU A 93 17.17 6.96 7.49
CA GLU A 93 17.06 7.90 6.38
C GLU A 93 17.02 7.15 5.05
N LEU A 94 16.01 7.46 4.22
CA LEU A 94 15.92 6.96 2.85
C LEU A 94 17.03 7.58 1.99
N PHE A 95 17.58 6.80 1.07
CA PHE A 95 18.57 7.27 0.12
C PHE A 95 18.51 6.49 -1.20
N GLY A 96 19.03 7.10 -2.27
CA GLY A 96 18.97 6.54 -3.61
C GLY A 96 17.58 6.62 -4.24
N ASP A 97 17.48 6.17 -5.48
CA ASP A 97 16.23 6.13 -6.24
C ASP A 97 15.36 4.92 -5.85
N VAL A 98 14.10 4.94 -6.27
CA VAL A 98 13.22 3.77 -6.18
C VAL A 98 13.70 2.70 -7.16
N ILE A 99 13.86 1.48 -6.65
CA ILE A 99 14.32 0.31 -7.39
C ILE A 99 13.12 -0.59 -7.67
N SER A 100 12.98 -1.06 -8.91
CA SER A 100 12.01 -2.10 -9.25
C SER A 100 12.59 -3.49 -8.98
N ALA A 101 11.77 -4.37 -8.39
CA ALA A 101 12.01 -5.78 -8.20
C ALA A 101 11.21 -6.66 -9.18
N ASP A 102 10.45 -6.05 -10.11
CA ASP A 102 9.84 -6.78 -11.21
C ASP A 102 10.95 -7.41 -12.07
N VAL A 103 10.88 -8.73 -12.26
CA VAL A 103 11.74 -9.46 -13.19
C VAL A 103 11.21 -9.28 -14.62
N GLY A 104 11.29 -8.05 -15.13
CA GLY A 104 10.87 -7.70 -16.48
C GLY A 104 11.52 -6.39 -16.94
N GLY A 105 12.58 -6.51 -17.75
CA GLY A 105 13.14 -5.41 -18.54
C GLY A 105 12.37 -5.17 -19.83
#